data_AF-A0ABD2NEN9-F1
#
_entry.id   AF-A0ABD2NEN9-F1
#
_cell.length_a   1.000
_cell.length_b   1.000
_cell.length_c   1.000
_cell.angle_alpha   90.00
_cell.angle_beta   90.00
_cell.angle_gamma   90.00
#
_symmetry.space_group_name_H-M   'P 1'
#
loop_
_entity.id
_entity.type
_entity.pdbx_description
1 polymer ?
#
loop_
_entity_poly.entity_id
_entity_poly.type
_entity_poly.pdbx_seq_one_letter_code
_entity_poly.pdbx_strand_id
1 'polypeptide(L)'
;MKVKDKRDEIEWNSPISEGAPRLQPDYTVNKIFSSDEEKVLSNYFETMANLHHDLNPKCAKKLTYGLALANKNLEKEEKLKGARKSSLNRNSSITRQLDDTLKPCKIQKKKKKLSESSSSADDNIEQLTDSDDINIFPESEVENDFLKNDLSTITTDSFVLVKFPTKKTIKYYIGRIIHKISSEEFNITFLRRQGSNFVFPNVPDISAVTAHDIILHLMQPEKIGGTSRTANLSSFLVDLYDVN
;
A
#
# COMPACT_ATOMS: atom_id res chain seq x y z
N MET A 1 13.77 63.97 9.56
CA MET A 1 13.77 63.32 10.89
C MET A 1 13.72 61.81 10.65
N LYS A 2 14.79 61.07 10.99
CA LYS A 2 14.84 59.61 10.87
C LYS A 2 14.77 59.02 12.28
N VAL A 3 13.65 58.39 12.61
CA VAL A 3 13.47 57.61 13.85
C VAL A 3 14.11 56.25 13.59
N LYS A 4 15.16 55.92 14.35
CA LYS A 4 15.77 54.59 14.36
C LYS A 4 15.16 53.81 15.52
N ASP A 5 14.36 52.81 15.20
CA ASP A 5 13.86 51.84 16.16
C ASP A 5 15.02 50.95 16.62
N LYS A 6 15.45 51.15 17.86
CA LYS A 6 16.29 50.21 18.60
C LYS A 6 15.35 49.19 19.25
N ARG A 7 15.28 47.99 18.68
CA ARG A 7 14.78 46.82 19.42
C ARG A 7 15.98 46.19 20.09
N ASP A 8 15.98 46.24 21.42
CA ASP A 8 16.99 45.58 22.25
C ASP A 8 16.80 44.07 22.12
N GLU A 9 17.83 43.40 21.60
CA GLU A 9 17.92 41.94 21.58
C GLU A 9 18.17 41.46 23.00
N ILE A 10 17.15 40.87 23.62
CA ILE A 10 17.27 40.20 24.91
C ILE A 10 17.90 38.83 24.64
N GLU A 11 19.23 38.76 24.71
CA GLU A 11 19.99 37.50 24.70
C GLU A 11 19.63 36.66 25.94
N TRP A 12 18.80 35.64 25.75
CA TRP A 12 18.51 34.60 26.75
C TRP A 12 19.65 33.57 26.85
N ASN A 13 20.89 34.04 27.06
CA ASN A 13 22.03 33.18 27.38
C ASN A 13 22.39 33.30 28.86
N SER A 14 21.47 32.85 29.73
CA SER A 14 21.84 32.55 31.11
C SER A 14 22.49 31.17 31.15
N PRO A 15 23.78 31.04 31.54
CA PRO A 15 24.40 29.75 31.73
C PRO A 15 23.68 29.01 32.86
N ILE A 16 23.07 27.88 32.51
CA ILE A 16 22.43 26.95 33.45
C ILE A 16 23.50 26.54 34.45
N SER A 17 23.38 27.03 35.69
CA SER A 17 24.34 26.80 36.76
C SER A 17 24.60 25.30 36.95
N GLU A 18 25.83 24.88 36.71
CA GLU A 18 26.36 23.56 37.04
C GLU A 18 26.32 23.39 38.57
N GLY A 19 25.30 22.73 39.12
CA GLY A 19 25.29 22.52 40.58
C GLY A 19 24.05 21.91 41.20
N ALA A 20 22.92 21.82 40.50
CA ALA A 20 21.80 21.02 40.99
C ALA A 20 22.01 19.55 40.57
N PRO A 21 22.14 18.58 41.50
CA PRO A 21 22.14 17.18 41.14
C PRO A 21 20.81 16.87 40.45
N ARG A 22 20.86 16.64 39.14
CA ARG A 22 19.69 16.18 38.39
C ARG A 22 19.27 14.88 39.04
N LEU A 23 18.08 14.85 39.64
CA LEU A 23 17.47 13.62 40.13
C LEU A 23 17.46 12.65 38.94
N GLN A 24 18.28 11.61 39.00
CA GLN A 24 18.26 10.55 38.01
C GLN A 24 17.12 9.62 38.42
N PRO A 25 16.01 9.56 37.66
CA PRO A 25 14.93 8.63 37.95
C PRO A 25 15.47 7.19 37.95
N ASP A 26 15.18 6.47 39.03
CA ASP A 26 15.50 5.06 39.14
C ASP A 26 14.46 4.23 38.40
N TYR A 27 14.78 3.87 37.15
CA TYR A 27 13.91 3.06 36.32
C TYR A 27 13.91 1.57 36.68
N THR A 28 14.74 1.14 37.65
CA THR A 28 14.82 -0.27 38.04
C THR A 28 13.59 -0.73 38.82
N VAL A 29 12.98 0.17 39.59
CA VAL A 29 11.86 -0.14 40.51
C VAL A 29 10.60 -0.56 39.75
N ASN A 30 10.39 -0.05 38.54
CA ASN A 30 9.22 -0.34 37.70
C ASN A 30 9.55 -1.22 36.48
N LYS A 31 10.69 -1.94 36.52
CA LYS A 31 11.08 -2.80 35.41
C LYS A 31 10.23 -4.08 35.41
N ILE A 32 9.30 -4.18 34.46
CA ILE A 32 8.36 -5.30 34.32
C ILE A 32 9.03 -6.50 33.60
N PHE A 33 10.02 -6.22 32.75
CA PHE A 33 10.68 -7.22 31.92
C PHE A 33 12.14 -7.40 32.33
N SER A 34 12.64 -8.63 32.24
CA SER A 34 14.08 -8.88 32.31
C SER A 34 14.81 -8.27 31.12
N SER A 35 16.11 -8.05 31.24
CA SER A 35 16.91 -7.49 30.14
C SER A 35 16.86 -8.36 28.87
N ASP A 36 16.70 -9.68 29.03
CA ASP A 36 16.62 -10.62 27.92
C ASP A 36 15.24 -10.54 27.24
N GLU A 37 14.16 -10.42 28.01
CA GLU A 37 12.80 -10.23 27.48
C GLU A 37 12.67 -8.91 26.72
N GLU A 38 13.23 -7.82 27.24
CA GLU A 38 13.25 -6.52 26.53
C GLU A 38 13.96 -6.61 25.19
N LYS A 39 15.05 -7.37 25.12
CA LYS A 39 15.79 -7.59 23.87
C LYS A 39 14.95 -8.38 22.86
N VAL A 40 14.23 -9.41 23.31
CA VAL A 40 13.31 -10.17 22.46
C VAL A 40 12.17 -9.30 21.96
N LEU A 41 11.59 -8.46 22.83
CA LEU A 41 10.56 -7.49 22.47
C LEU A 41 11.07 -6.44 21.47
N SER A 42 12.26 -5.89 21.67
CA SER A 42 12.88 -4.94 20.73
C SER A 42 13.03 -5.56 19.34
N ASN A 43 13.57 -6.77 19.27
CA ASN A 43 13.74 -7.49 18.00
C ASN A 43 12.38 -7.81 17.36
N TYR A 44 11.36 -8.14 18.15
CA TYR A 44 10.00 -8.32 17.65
C TYR A 44 9.42 -7.03 17.05
N PHE A 45 9.61 -5.87 17.69
CA PHE A 45 9.14 -4.61 17.16
C PHE A 45 9.89 -4.19 15.89
N GLU A 46 11.21 -4.40 15.83
CA GLU A 46 12.01 -4.14 14.63
C GLU A 46 11.57 -5.01 13.47
N THR A 47 11.40 -6.32 13.70
CA THR A 47 10.94 -7.25 12.66
C THR A 47 9.54 -6.89 12.18
N MET A 48 8.61 -6.54 13.08
CA MET A 48 7.25 -6.12 12.70
C MET A 48 7.23 -4.78 11.98
N ALA A 49 8.04 -3.80 12.41
CA ALA A 49 8.16 -2.52 11.73
C ALA A 49 8.67 -2.71 10.30
N ASN A 50 9.73 -3.52 10.12
CA ASN A 50 10.26 -3.82 8.80
C ASN A 50 9.25 -4.57 7.93
N LEU A 51 8.47 -5.50 8.49
CA LEU A 51 7.47 -6.27 7.75
C LEU A 51 6.25 -5.43 7.35
N HIS A 52 5.99 -4.32 8.06
CA HIS A 52 4.73 -3.61 7.99
C HIS A 52 4.82 -2.09 7.81
N HIS A 53 6.00 -1.55 7.50
CA HIS A 53 6.24 -0.10 7.41
C HIS A 53 5.32 0.63 6.41
N ASP A 54 4.77 -0.06 5.41
CA ASP A 54 3.90 0.54 4.38
C ASP A 54 2.43 0.05 4.42
N LEU A 55 1.94 -0.50 5.53
CA LEU A 55 0.54 -0.94 5.56
C LEU A 55 -0.44 0.23 5.62
N ASN A 56 -1.11 0.48 4.49
CA ASN A 56 -2.32 1.30 4.42
C ASN A 56 -3.33 0.85 5.50
N PRO A 57 -4.06 1.76 6.18
CA PRO A 57 -5.05 1.42 7.22
C PRO A 57 -6.06 0.35 6.80
N LYS A 58 -6.42 0.28 5.50
CA LYS A 58 -7.28 -0.80 4.97
C LYS A 58 -6.60 -2.18 5.04
N CYS A 59 -5.30 -2.26 4.72
CA CYS A 59 -4.50 -3.48 4.82
C CYS A 59 -4.26 -3.87 6.29
N ALA A 60 -3.97 -2.90 7.16
CA ALA A 60 -3.82 -3.13 8.60
C ALA A 60 -5.10 -3.72 9.22
N LYS A 61 -6.28 -3.21 8.83
CA LYS A 61 -7.58 -3.74 9.27
C LYS A 61 -7.84 -5.18 8.79
N LYS A 62 -7.43 -5.51 7.56
CA LYS A 62 -7.53 -6.89 7.04
C LYS A 62 -6.59 -7.84 7.78
N LEU A 63 -5.35 -7.41 8.03
CA LEU A 63 -4.33 -8.20 8.73
C LEU A 63 -4.73 -8.49 10.18
N THR A 64 -5.14 -7.46 10.93
CA THR A 64 -5.63 -7.59 12.30
C THR A 64 -6.83 -8.52 12.41
N TYR A 65 -7.78 -8.44 11.47
CA TYR A 65 -8.91 -9.36 11.41
C TYR A 65 -8.47 -10.82 11.14
N GLY A 66 -7.51 -11.02 10.22
CA GLY A 66 -6.94 -12.33 9.94
C GLY A 66 -6.25 -12.95 11.15
N LEU A 67 -5.44 -12.17 11.86
CA LEU A 67 -4.79 -12.61 13.11
C LEU A 67 -5.81 -12.96 14.20
N ALA A 68 -6.84 -12.13 14.37
CA ALA A 68 -7.91 -12.41 15.34
C ALA A 68 -8.67 -13.72 15.04
N LEU A 69 -8.89 -14.03 13.76
CA LEU A 69 -9.48 -15.31 13.35
C LEU A 69 -8.55 -16.50 13.60
N ALA A 70 -7.25 -16.35 13.31
CA ALA A 70 -6.26 -17.38 13.58
C ALA A 70 -6.18 -17.71 15.08
N ASN A 71 -6.16 -16.69 15.93
CA ASN A 71 -6.13 -16.85 17.39
C ASN A 71 -7.40 -17.55 17.91
N LYS A 72 -8.58 -17.21 17.38
CA LYS A 72 -9.84 -17.91 17.73
C LYS A 72 -9.84 -19.38 17.32
N ASN A 73 -9.11 -19.75 16.26
CA ASN A 73 -9.00 -21.14 15.83
C ASN A 73 -8.01 -21.92 16.71
N LEU A 74 -6.91 -21.29 17.14
CA LEU A 74 -5.98 -21.87 18.12
C LEU A 74 -6.68 -22.26 19.42
N GLU A 75 -7.52 -21.38 19.99
CA GLU A 75 -8.28 -21.68 21.20
C GLU A 75 -9.24 -22.87 21.05
N LYS A 76 -9.80 -23.07 19.85
CA LYS A 76 -10.69 -24.21 19.57
C LYS A 76 -9.90 -25.52 19.51
N GLU A 77 -8.72 -25.50 18.90
CA GLU A 77 -7.87 -26.70 18.83
C GLU A 77 -7.36 -27.13 20.21
N GLU A 78 -7.02 -26.18 21.09
CA GLU A 78 -6.59 -26.48 22.45
C GLU A 78 -7.71 -27.13 23.27
N LYS A 79 -8.96 -26.65 23.13
CA LYS A 79 -10.14 -27.25 23.78
C LYS A 79 -10.42 -28.67 23.28
N LEU A 80 -10.22 -28.93 21.99
CA LEU A 80 -10.39 -30.27 21.40
C LEU A 80 -9.28 -31.25 21.82
N LYS A 81 -8.04 -30.77 22.01
CA LYS A 81 -6.92 -31.60 22.50
C LYS A 81 -7.04 -31.90 24.00
N GLY A 82 -7.61 -30.99 24.80
CA GLY A 82 -7.94 -31.24 26.22
C GLY A 82 -9.01 -32.33 26.42
N ALA A 83 -10.00 -32.41 25.54
CA ALA A 83 -11.07 -33.41 25.62
C ALA A 83 -10.63 -34.84 25.27
N ARG A 84 -9.52 -35.03 24.55
CA ARG A 84 -9.02 -36.37 24.14
C ARG A 84 -8.17 -37.08 25.18
N LYS A 85 -7.79 -36.43 26.29
CA LYS A 85 -6.96 -37.04 27.35
C LYS A 85 -7.75 -37.74 28.45
N SER A 86 -9.08 -37.58 28.52
CA SER A 86 -9.92 -38.21 29.57
C SER A 86 -10.66 -39.47 29.12
N SER A 87 -10.54 -39.90 27.85
CA SER A 87 -11.28 -41.05 27.31
C SER A 87 -10.41 -42.20 26.80
N LEU A 88 -9.14 -42.28 27.21
CA LEU A 88 -8.25 -43.40 26.88
C LEU A 88 -8.08 -44.36 28.07
N ASN A 89 -9.18 -44.91 28.56
CA ASN A 89 -9.14 -46.17 29.29
C ASN A 89 -10.47 -46.90 29.11
N ARG A 90 -10.52 -47.77 28.09
CA ARG A 90 -11.22 -49.06 28.07
C ARG A 90 -11.07 -49.71 26.68
N ASN A 91 -10.31 -50.78 26.69
CA ASN A 91 -10.46 -51.97 25.86
C ASN A 91 -10.00 -51.87 24.40
N SER A 92 -8.71 -52.17 24.23
CA SER A 92 -8.20 -52.92 23.09
C SER A 92 -8.99 -54.22 22.90
N SER A 93 -9.66 -54.34 21.77
CA SER A 93 -9.81 -55.55 20.94
C SER A 93 -11.06 -55.40 20.08
N ILE A 94 -10.90 -55.33 18.77
CA ILE A 94 -11.61 -56.14 17.76
C ILE A 94 -11.31 -55.55 16.38
N THR A 95 -10.70 -56.41 15.58
CA THR A 95 -10.43 -56.32 14.16
C THR A 95 -11.70 -56.27 13.31
N ARG A 96 -11.60 -55.62 12.15
CA ARG A 96 -12.22 -55.90 10.82
C ARG A 96 -12.17 -54.59 10.03
N GLN A 97 -11.25 -54.46 9.07
CA GLN A 97 -11.51 -54.76 7.66
C GLN A 97 -12.87 -54.24 7.20
N LEU A 98 -12.87 -53.26 6.29
CA LEU A 98 -13.75 -53.17 5.12
C LEU A 98 -13.40 -51.89 4.32
N ASP A 99 -12.60 -52.09 3.28
CA ASP A 99 -12.83 -51.75 1.88
C ASP A 99 -13.57 -50.46 1.49
N ASP A 100 -12.87 -49.68 0.67
CA ASP A 100 -13.31 -49.13 -0.62
C ASP A 100 -14.81 -48.87 -0.82
N THR A 101 -15.18 -47.59 -0.92
CA THR A 101 -15.66 -47.03 -2.18
C THR A 101 -15.83 -45.52 -2.07
N LEU A 102 -14.98 -44.81 -2.82
CA LEU A 102 -15.16 -43.40 -3.15
C LEU A 102 -16.46 -43.24 -3.95
N LYS A 103 -17.49 -42.65 -3.33
CA LYS A 103 -18.66 -42.12 -4.05
C LYS A 103 -18.51 -40.59 -4.15
N PRO A 104 -18.33 -40.02 -5.36
CA PRO A 104 -18.28 -38.58 -5.53
C PRO A 104 -19.68 -37.98 -5.30
N CYS A 105 -19.77 -37.06 -4.34
CA CYS A 105 -20.99 -36.33 -4.03
C CYS A 105 -21.30 -35.35 -5.18
N LYS A 106 -22.42 -35.57 -5.87
CA LYS A 106 -22.90 -34.75 -6.99
C LYS A 106 -23.31 -33.36 -6.47
N ILE A 107 -22.49 -32.35 -6.76
CA ILE A 107 -22.84 -30.93 -6.59
C ILE A 107 -23.90 -30.57 -7.63
N GLN A 108 -25.14 -30.37 -7.18
CA GLN A 108 -26.23 -29.89 -8.03
C GLN A 108 -26.07 -28.39 -8.27
N LYS A 109 -25.79 -28.04 -9.53
CA LYS A 109 -25.74 -26.66 -10.04
C LYS A 109 -27.16 -26.07 -10.06
N LYS A 110 -27.44 -25.10 -9.18
CA LYS A 110 -28.62 -24.23 -9.32
C LYS A 110 -28.38 -23.25 -10.49
N LYS A 111 -29.10 -23.47 -11.59
CA LYS A 111 -29.27 -22.51 -12.69
C LYS A 111 -30.04 -21.29 -12.18
N LYS A 112 -29.46 -20.09 -12.22
CA LYS A 112 -30.19 -18.83 -12.08
C LYS A 112 -30.41 -18.25 -13.48
N LYS A 113 -31.69 -18.07 -13.84
CA LYS A 113 -32.18 -17.52 -15.11
C LYS A 113 -31.74 -16.07 -15.29
N LEU A 114 -31.40 -15.74 -16.53
CA LEU A 114 -31.25 -14.39 -17.09
C LEU A 114 -32.53 -13.98 -17.82
N SER A 115 -32.91 -12.70 -17.72
CA SER A 115 -33.74 -11.86 -18.63
C SER A 115 -34.16 -10.63 -17.80
N GLU A 116 -34.26 -9.40 -18.28
CA GLU A 116 -34.03 -8.75 -19.57
C GLU A 116 -33.99 -7.23 -19.31
N SER A 117 -33.41 -6.47 -20.25
CA SER A 117 -33.22 -5.02 -20.21
C SER A 117 -34.48 -4.21 -20.58
N SER A 118 -34.58 -2.98 -20.09
CA SER A 118 -34.99 -1.75 -20.82
C SER A 118 -34.60 -0.55 -19.93
N SER A 119 -33.75 0.41 -20.33
CA SER A 119 -33.80 1.39 -21.42
C SER A 119 -34.95 2.38 -21.32
N SER A 120 -34.68 3.55 -20.73
CA SER A 120 -35.35 4.82 -21.07
C SER A 120 -34.43 6.00 -20.77
N ALA A 121 -34.54 7.01 -21.63
CA ALA A 121 -33.63 8.12 -21.88
C ALA A 121 -33.81 9.32 -20.93
N ASP A 122 -32.79 10.18 -20.99
CA ASP A 122 -32.72 11.64 -20.79
C ASP A 122 -33.38 12.31 -19.57
N ASP A 123 -32.57 13.06 -18.79
CA ASP A 123 -32.66 14.53 -18.83
C ASP A 123 -31.56 15.24 -18.02
N ASN A 124 -31.12 16.36 -18.58
CA ASN A 124 -30.17 17.36 -18.10
C ASN A 124 -30.44 17.86 -16.67
N ILE A 125 -29.39 18.04 -15.86
CA ILE A 125 -29.24 19.22 -14.99
C ILE A 125 -27.74 19.60 -14.92
N GLU A 126 -27.40 20.70 -15.59
CA GLU A 126 -26.22 21.51 -15.28
C GLU A 126 -26.33 22.02 -13.84
N GLN A 127 -25.29 21.81 -13.03
CA GLN A 127 -25.13 22.58 -11.80
C GLN A 127 -23.70 23.12 -11.74
N LEU A 128 -23.58 24.35 -12.21
CA LEU A 128 -22.51 25.27 -11.91
C LEU A 128 -22.55 25.56 -10.40
N THR A 129 -21.57 25.04 -9.66
CA THR A 129 -21.24 25.56 -8.33
C THR A 129 -19.80 26.03 -8.37
N ASP A 130 -19.68 27.34 -8.54
CA ASP A 130 -18.50 28.15 -8.28
C ASP A 130 -18.34 28.22 -6.75
N SER A 131 -17.30 27.60 -6.21
CA SER A 131 -16.92 27.72 -4.80
C SER A 131 -15.40 27.71 -4.73
N ASP A 132 -14.85 28.90 -4.54
CA ASP A 132 -13.46 29.15 -4.23
C ASP A 132 -13.11 28.58 -2.85
N ASP A 133 -12.79 27.29 -2.80
CA ASP A 133 -12.10 26.69 -1.67
C ASP A 133 -10.60 26.67 -1.94
N ILE A 134 -9.92 27.61 -1.28
CA ILE A 134 -8.48 27.77 -1.20
C ILE A 134 -7.89 26.52 -0.55
N ASN A 135 -7.50 25.54 -1.36
CA ASN A 135 -6.61 24.45 -0.94
C ASN A 135 -5.16 24.97 -0.90
N ILE A 136 -4.83 25.69 0.18
CA ILE A 136 -3.43 25.84 0.62
C ILE A 136 -3.05 24.51 1.26
N PHE A 137 -2.68 23.54 0.44
CA PHE A 137 -1.90 22.41 0.91
C PHE A 137 -0.46 22.89 1.09
N PRO A 138 0.16 22.73 2.28
CA PRO A 138 1.56 23.05 2.45
C PRO A 138 2.37 22.13 1.55
N GLU A 139 3.07 22.74 0.61
CA GLU A 139 4.18 22.19 -0.16
C GLU A 139 5.31 21.85 0.83
N SER A 140 5.11 20.77 1.59
CA SER A 140 6.25 20.10 2.18
C SER A 140 6.92 19.36 1.04
N GLU A 141 7.91 20.02 0.45
CA GLU A 141 9.04 19.41 -0.24
C GLU A 141 9.77 18.49 0.75
N VAL A 142 9.12 17.40 1.17
CA VAL A 142 9.84 16.23 1.64
C VAL A 142 10.43 15.64 0.38
N GLU A 143 11.66 16.06 0.11
CA GLU A 143 12.59 15.44 -0.81
C GLU A 143 12.51 13.93 -0.58
N ASN A 144 11.74 13.24 -1.42
CA ASN A 144 11.65 11.79 -1.44
C ASN A 144 12.93 11.25 -2.10
N ASP A 145 14.06 11.46 -1.44
CA ASP A 145 15.37 10.93 -1.85
C ASP A 145 15.39 9.39 -1.79
N PHE A 146 14.41 8.76 -1.15
CA PHE A 146 14.30 7.31 -1.03
C PHE A 146 13.64 6.59 -2.23
N LEU A 147 13.13 7.31 -3.23
CA LEU A 147 12.54 6.70 -4.44
C LEU A 147 13.16 7.17 -5.75
N LYS A 148 14.36 7.78 -5.72
CA LYS A 148 15.22 7.84 -6.91
C LYS A 148 15.77 6.44 -7.16
N ASN A 149 14.90 5.55 -7.64
CA ASN A 149 15.33 4.26 -8.17
C ASN A 149 16.30 4.57 -9.32
N ASP A 150 17.56 4.16 -9.16
CA ASP A 150 18.68 4.63 -9.96
C ASP A 150 18.35 4.67 -11.45
N LEU A 151 18.25 5.89 -12.00
CA LEU A 151 17.94 6.16 -13.40
C LEU A 151 18.91 5.47 -14.38
N SER A 152 20.09 5.08 -13.88
CA SER A 152 21.11 4.33 -14.59
C SER A 152 20.66 2.92 -15.02
N THR A 153 19.67 2.33 -14.34
CA THR A 153 19.19 0.96 -14.61
C THR A 153 17.94 0.93 -15.49
N ILE A 154 17.48 2.08 -16.00
CA ILE A 154 16.29 2.13 -16.85
C ILE A 154 16.54 1.38 -18.16
N THR A 155 15.85 0.25 -18.32
CA THR A 155 15.82 -0.55 -19.55
C THR A 155 14.71 -0.11 -20.49
N THR A 156 14.87 -0.38 -21.78
CA THR A 156 13.77 -0.27 -22.75
C THR A 156 12.62 -1.22 -22.34
N ASP A 157 11.39 -0.84 -22.65
CA ASP A 157 10.15 -1.55 -22.27
C ASP A 157 9.81 -1.57 -20.78
N SER A 158 10.59 -0.88 -19.94
CA SER A 158 10.22 -0.64 -18.55
C SER A 158 9.02 0.30 -18.42
N PHE A 159 8.21 0.09 -17.38
CA PHE A 159 7.11 0.98 -17.02
C PHE A 159 7.59 2.02 -16.02
N VAL A 160 7.11 3.24 -16.17
CA VAL A 160 7.49 4.38 -15.33
C VAL A 160 6.28 5.26 -15.03
N LEU A 161 6.33 5.94 -13.89
CA LEU A 161 5.42 7.00 -13.51
C LEU A 161 6.08 8.34 -13.79
N VAL A 162 5.40 9.15 -14.61
CA VAL A 162 5.89 10.44 -15.09
C VAL A 162 5.03 11.56 -14.52
N LYS A 163 5.70 12.60 -14.01
CA LYS A 163 5.12 13.87 -13.57
C LYS A 163 4.90 14.78 -14.76
N PHE A 164 3.69 15.31 -14.89
CA PHE A 164 3.37 16.37 -15.84
C PHE A 164 2.84 17.58 -15.08
N PRO A 165 3.66 18.61 -14.85
CA PRO A 165 3.18 19.86 -14.27
C PRO A 165 2.25 20.57 -15.28
N THR A 166 1.02 20.83 -14.87
CA THR A 166 0.09 21.70 -15.62
C THR A 166 0.00 23.06 -14.93
N LYS A 167 -0.78 24.00 -15.49
CA LYS A 167 -0.89 25.37 -14.95
C LYS A 167 -1.37 25.44 -13.49
N LYS A 168 -2.22 24.48 -13.07
CA LYS A 168 -2.88 24.51 -11.74
C LYS A 168 -2.62 23.27 -10.91
N THR A 169 -2.38 22.13 -11.54
CA THR A 169 -2.19 20.85 -10.86
C THR A 169 -1.05 20.09 -11.48
N ILE A 170 -0.46 19.17 -10.72
CA ILE A 170 0.50 18.21 -11.24
C ILE A 170 -0.27 16.93 -11.53
N LYS A 171 -0.18 16.44 -12.77
CA LYS A 171 -0.80 15.17 -13.18
C LYS A 171 0.26 14.11 -13.33
N TYR A 172 -0.13 12.86 -13.07
CA TYR A 172 0.80 11.75 -13.11
C TYR A 172 0.29 10.71 -14.10
N TYR A 173 1.19 10.28 -14.98
CA TYR A 173 0.85 9.36 -16.05
C TYR A 173 1.78 8.16 -16.02
N ILE A 174 1.20 6.99 -16.27
CA ILE A 174 1.99 5.78 -16.44
C ILE A 174 2.36 5.64 -17.90
N GLY A 175 3.63 5.38 -18.16
CA GLY A 175 4.10 5.12 -19.50
C GLY A 175 5.05 3.93 -19.56
N ARG A 176 5.24 3.43 -20.77
CA ARG A 176 6.27 2.44 -21.11
C ARG A 176 7.32 3.10 -21.99
N ILE A 177 8.58 2.90 -21.63
CA ILE A 177 9.72 3.44 -22.38
C ILE A 177 9.86 2.68 -23.69
N ILE A 178 9.82 3.39 -24.80
CA ILE A 178 10.06 2.82 -26.14
C ILE A 178 11.56 2.80 -26.40
N HIS A 179 12.19 3.97 -26.32
CA HIS A 179 13.59 4.14 -26.66
C HIS A 179 14.20 5.26 -25.84
N LYS A 180 15.50 5.10 -25.58
CA LYS A 180 16.34 6.07 -24.91
C LYS A 180 16.99 6.95 -25.99
N ILE A 181 16.72 8.26 -25.95
CA ILE A 181 17.31 9.21 -26.90
C ILE A 181 18.68 9.65 -26.38
N SER A 182 18.74 10.03 -25.11
CA SER A 182 19.94 10.48 -24.41
C SER A 182 19.97 9.90 -23.00
N SER A 183 21.00 10.21 -22.22
CA SER A 183 21.06 9.85 -20.80
C SER A 183 19.93 10.49 -19.98
N GLU A 184 19.45 11.65 -20.43
CA GLU A 184 18.48 12.49 -19.72
C GLU A 184 17.11 12.57 -20.41
N GLU A 185 16.94 11.98 -21.59
CA GLU A 185 15.70 12.07 -22.37
C GLU A 185 15.25 10.71 -22.88
N PHE A 186 13.97 10.42 -22.67
CA PHE A 186 13.34 9.15 -23.00
C PHE A 186 12.07 9.36 -23.79
N ASN A 187 11.83 8.54 -24.81
CA ASN A 187 10.56 8.50 -25.52
C ASN A 187 9.65 7.44 -24.91
N ILE A 188 8.51 7.90 -24.41
CA ILE A 188 7.60 7.11 -23.58
C ILE A 188 6.23 7.06 -24.25
N THR A 189 5.64 5.86 -24.28
CA THR A 189 4.23 5.62 -24.63
C THR A 189 3.35 5.64 -23.41
N PHE A 190 2.35 6.51 -23.35
CA PHE A 190 1.46 6.61 -22.19
C PHE A 190 0.26 5.67 -22.27
N LEU A 191 -0.14 5.17 -21.10
CA LEU A 191 -1.33 4.36 -20.93
C LEU A 191 -2.51 5.26 -20.49
N ARG A 192 -3.71 4.93 -20.95
CA ARG A 192 -4.95 5.57 -20.50
C ARG A 192 -5.59 4.74 -19.39
N ARG A 193 -6.11 5.44 -18.38
CA ARG A 193 -6.87 4.81 -17.30
C ARG A 193 -8.27 4.41 -17.79
N GLN A 194 -8.66 3.16 -17.54
CA GLN A 194 -9.99 2.61 -17.78
C GLN A 194 -10.51 1.96 -16.49
N GLY A 195 -11.18 2.75 -15.65
CA GLY A 195 -11.61 2.34 -14.32
C GLY A 195 -10.43 2.16 -13.36
N SER A 196 -10.19 0.91 -12.91
CA SER A 196 -9.06 0.53 -12.06
C SER A 196 -7.82 0.07 -12.84
N ASN A 197 -7.94 -0.11 -14.16
CA ASN A 197 -6.91 -0.69 -15.00
C ASN A 197 -6.37 0.33 -16.00
N PHE A 198 -5.28 -0.02 -16.67
CA PHE A 198 -4.63 0.80 -17.67
C PHE A 198 -4.56 0.07 -19.02
N VAL A 199 -4.78 0.81 -20.10
CA VAL A 199 -4.80 0.28 -21.48
C VAL A 199 -4.04 1.22 -22.40
N PHE A 200 -3.31 0.66 -23.37
CA PHE A 200 -2.71 1.45 -24.43
C PHE A 200 -3.79 1.99 -25.39
N PRO A 201 -3.80 3.30 -25.68
CA PRO A 201 -4.70 3.84 -26.69
C PRO A 201 -4.42 3.26 -28.08
N ASN A 202 -5.44 3.22 -28.95
CA ASN A 202 -5.30 2.70 -30.32
C ASN A 202 -4.32 3.53 -31.17
N VAL A 203 -4.31 4.85 -30.93
CA VAL A 203 -3.28 5.74 -31.45
C VAL A 203 -2.25 5.93 -30.33
N PRO A 204 -0.99 5.51 -30.51
CA PRO A 204 0.01 5.58 -29.46
C PRO A 204 0.27 7.05 -29.09
N ASP A 205 0.21 7.33 -27.80
CA ASP A 205 0.51 8.64 -27.23
C ASP A 205 1.98 8.66 -26.83
N ILE A 206 2.81 9.28 -27.66
CA ILE A 206 4.28 9.27 -27.51
C ILE A 206 4.74 10.67 -27.18
N SER A 207 5.51 10.81 -26.10
CA SER A 207 6.22 12.06 -25.83
C SER A 207 7.66 11.81 -25.38
N ALA A 208 8.52 12.79 -25.63
CA ALA A 208 9.84 12.89 -25.03
C ALA A 208 9.70 13.46 -23.63
N VAL A 209 10.34 12.82 -22.65
CA VAL A 209 10.28 13.18 -21.24
C VAL A 209 11.69 13.20 -20.67
N THR A 210 11.95 14.18 -19.81
CA THR A 210 13.24 14.29 -19.13
C THR A 210 13.34 13.33 -17.96
N ALA A 211 14.56 12.93 -17.66
CA ALA A 211 14.96 12.17 -16.48
C ALA A 211 14.36 12.74 -15.17
N HIS A 212 14.27 14.06 -15.08
CA HIS A 212 13.80 14.77 -13.89
C HIS A 212 12.30 14.57 -13.62
N ASP A 213 11.51 14.44 -14.68
CA ASP A 213 10.06 14.27 -14.59
C ASP A 213 9.65 12.81 -14.28
N ILE A 214 10.60 11.88 -14.36
CA ILE A 214 10.37 10.46 -14.00
C ILE A 214 10.49 10.32 -12.49
N ILE A 215 9.39 9.94 -11.84
CA ILE A 215 9.34 9.81 -10.38
C ILE A 215 9.66 8.39 -9.94
N LEU A 216 9.04 7.41 -10.60
CA LEU A 216 9.08 6.03 -10.15
C LEU A 216 9.26 5.09 -11.33
N HIS A 217 10.18 4.13 -11.18
CA HIS A 217 10.22 2.95 -12.03
C HIS A 217 9.26 1.90 -11.48
N LEU A 218 8.32 1.45 -12.32
CA LEU A 218 7.28 0.50 -11.95
C LEU A 218 7.73 -0.91 -12.33
N MET A 219 7.45 -1.86 -11.43
CA MET A 219 7.53 -3.28 -11.77
C MET A 219 6.58 -3.61 -12.93
N GLN A 220 6.92 -4.66 -13.67
CA GLN A 220 6.12 -5.10 -14.80
C GLN A 220 4.69 -5.43 -14.33
N PRO A 221 3.66 -4.88 -15.01
CA PRO A 221 2.28 -5.03 -14.58
C PRO A 221 1.77 -6.46 -14.76
N GLU A 222 0.81 -6.84 -13.92
CA GLU A 222 0.05 -8.06 -14.12
C GLU A 222 -0.97 -7.84 -15.24
N LYS A 223 -0.96 -8.76 -16.22
CA LYS A 223 -1.97 -8.77 -17.29
C LYS A 223 -3.22 -9.47 -16.79
N ILE A 224 -4.32 -8.75 -16.66
CA ILE A 224 -5.60 -9.30 -16.20
C ILE A 224 -6.33 -9.89 -17.41
N GLY A 225 -5.93 -11.08 -17.85
CA GLY A 225 -6.41 -11.63 -19.12
C GLY A 225 -6.57 -13.13 -19.17
N GLY A 226 -7.80 -13.64 -18.95
CA GLY A 226 -8.20 -14.99 -19.37
C GLY A 226 -8.90 -15.02 -20.74
N THR A 227 -9.34 -13.86 -21.26
CA THR A 227 -10.06 -13.75 -22.53
C THR A 227 -9.42 -12.67 -23.42
N SER A 228 -9.55 -12.82 -24.74
CA SER A 228 -8.99 -11.86 -25.72
C SER A 228 -9.44 -10.41 -25.49
N ARG A 229 -10.65 -10.19 -24.95
CA ARG A 229 -11.18 -8.86 -24.65
C ARG A 229 -10.44 -8.14 -23.52
N THR A 230 -9.87 -8.88 -22.56
CA THR A 230 -9.20 -8.30 -21.39
C THR A 230 -7.68 -8.38 -21.47
N ALA A 231 -7.12 -8.96 -22.55
CA ALA A 231 -5.68 -9.17 -22.71
C ALA A 231 -4.86 -7.87 -22.71
N ASN A 232 -5.49 -6.74 -23.06
CA ASN A 232 -4.83 -5.43 -23.13
C ASN A 232 -4.92 -4.63 -21.81
N LEU A 233 -5.59 -5.15 -20.80
CA LEU A 233 -5.71 -4.51 -19.48
C LEU A 233 -4.49 -4.85 -18.62
N SER A 234 -3.85 -3.81 -18.10
CA SER A 234 -2.72 -3.90 -17.18
C SER A 234 -3.11 -3.33 -15.83
N SER A 235 -2.75 -4.04 -14.75
CA SER A 235 -2.85 -3.52 -13.37
C SER A 235 -1.48 -3.40 -12.74
N PHE A 236 -1.30 -2.34 -11.97
CA PHE A 236 -0.11 -2.11 -11.17
C PHE A 236 -0.46 -2.34 -9.71
N LEU A 237 0.50 -2.87 -8.94
CA LEU A 237 0.34 -3.12 -7.50
C LEU A 237 0.40 -1.83 -6.66
N VAL A 238 0.71 -0.69 -7.29
CA VAL A 238 0.79 0.62 -6.65
C VAL A 238 -0.59 1.27 -6.67
N ASP A 239 -1.07 1.70 -5.51
CA ASP A 239 -2.30 2.48 -5.39
C ASP A 239 -2.05 3.91 -5.94
N LEU A 240 -2.56 4.17 -7.14
CA LEU A 240 -2.42 5.47 -7.82
C LEU A 240 -3.68 6.35 -7.72
N TYR A 241 -4.55 6.06 -6.74
CA TYR A 241 -5.83 6.75 -6.59
C TYR A 241 -5.69 8.18 -6.05
N ASP A 242 -4.61 8.48 -5.34
CA ASP A 242 -4.41 9.77 -4.66
C ASP A 242 -3.60 10.78 -5.50
N VAL A 243 -3.29 10.44 -6.75
CA VAL A 243 -2.29 11.16 -7.56
C VAL A 243 -2.89 11.90 -8.78
N ASN A 244 -4.23 12.00 -8.89
CA ASN A 244 -4.92 12.61 -10.04
C ASN A 244 -5.96 13.66 -9.65
#